data_AF-R7NHE0-F1
#
_entry.id   AF-R7NHE0-F1
#
_cell.length_a   1.000
_cell.length_b   1.000
_cell.length_c   1.000
_cell.angle_alpha   90.00
_cell.angle_beta   90.00
_cell.angle_gamma   90.00
#
_symmetry.space_group_name_H-M   'P 1'
#
loop_
_entity.id
_entity.type
_entity.pdbx_description
1 polymer ?
#
loop_
_entity_poly.entity_id
_entity_poly.type
_entity_poly.pdbx_seq_one_letter_code
_entity_poly.pdbx_strand_id
1 'polypeptide(L)'
;MGSKIILDERIRFIRERIGYTQLEVAQVLNISRSLVNNWEHGFVNISLKQLIKLASFYQVPIDYLLGIIDEIDSNHYYYINTMDLKSIGLKLKDIRKKANLTQEKFAKKIDTKRSSISYYEIGKMMISTADLKQICETFGVSADYVVGNTDINIKREKKIKIKTKEIKEKIGI
;
A
#
# COMPACT_ATOMS: atom_id res chain seq x y z
N MET A 1 10.30 3.52 -22.80
CA MET A 1 9.34 4.34 -22.01
C MET A 1 8.64 3.40 -21.04
N GLY A 2 9.19 3.20 -19.84
CA GLY A 2 8.56 2.41 -18.78
C GLY A 2 8.24 3.34 -17.63
N SER A 3 7.24 4.21 -17.81
CA SER A 3 6.77 5.08 -16.75
C SER A 3 6.15 4.21 -15.67
N LYS A 4 6.83 4.17 -14.52
CA LYS A 4 6.38 3.59 -13.26
C LYS A 4 4.94 4.01 -12.98
N ILE A 5 3.98 3.11 -13.20
CA ILE A 5 2.55 3.42 -12.99
C ILE A 5 2.33 3.69 -11.51
N ILE A 6 2.00 4.95 -11.20
CA ILE A 6 1.73 5.46 -9.85
C ILE A 6 0.31 5.02 -9.44
N LEU A 7 0.03 4.95 -8.14
CA LEU A 7 -1.24 4.44 -7.58
C LEU A 7 -2.48 5.05 -8.24
N ASP A 8 -2.46 6.34 -8.52
CA ASP A 8 -3.48 7.11 -9.24
C ASP A 8 -3.76 6.58 -10.65
N GLU A 9 -2.71 6.39 -11.46
CA GLU A 9 -2.83 5.80 -12.79
C GLU A 9 -3.35 4.36 -12.74
N ARG A 10 -2.94 3.59 -11.73
CA ARG A 10 -3.38 2.20 -11.53
C ARG A 10 -4.87 2.11 -11.25
N ILE A 11 -5.39 3.00 -10.40
CA ILE A 11 -6.82 3.08 -10.06
C ILE A 11 -7.64 3.38 -11.32
N ARG A 12 -7.17 4.34 -12.13
CA ARG A 12 -7.82 4.67 -13.40
C ARG A 12 -7.79 3.51 -14.38
N PHE A 13 -6.63 2.89 -14.56
CA PHE A 13 -6.41 1.79 -15.49
C PHE A 13 -7.34 0.61 -15.22
N ILE A 14 -7.42 0.16 -13.97
CA ILE A 14 -8.28 -0.99 -13.63
C ILE A 14 -9.76 -0.65 -13.79
N ARG A 15 -10.16 0.58 -13.43
CA ARG A 15 -11.54 1.05 -13.62
C ARG A 15 -11.94 0.99 -15.10
N GLU A 16 -11.12 1.56 -15.98
CA GLU A 16 -11.38 1.59 -17.43
C GLU A 16 -11.34 0.19 -18.04
N ARG A 17 -10.42 -0.67 -17.61
CA ARG A 17 -10.32 -2.05 -18.08
C ARG A 17 -11.56 -2.89 -17.75
N ILE A 18 -12.17 -2.66 -16.59
CA ILE A 18 -13.39 -3.37 -16.16
C ILE A 18 -14.66 -2.71 -16.73
N GLY A 19 -14.55 -1.49 -17.29
CA GLY A 19 -15.64 -0.80 -17.96
C GLY A 19 -16.52 0.08 -17.07
N TYR A 20 -16.04 0.43 -15.86
CA TYR A 20 -16.78 1.31 -14.95
C TYR A 20 -16.50 2.80 -15.20
N THR A 21 -17.52 3.63 -15.03
CA THR A 21 -17.41 5.08 -14.94
C THR A 21 -16.96 5.51 -13.55
N GLN A 22 -16.38 6.71 -13.43
CA GLN A 22 -16.05 7.29 -12.12
C GLN A 22 -17.28 7.42 -11.20
N LEU A 23 -18.47 7.62 -11.78
CA LEU A 23 -19.72 7.75 -11.04
C LEU A 23 -20.16 6.42 -10.44
N GLU A 24 -20.09 5.32 -11.20
CA GLU A 24 -20.45 3.99 -10.71
C GLU A 24 -19.53 3.54 -9.58
N VAL A 25 -18.21 3.74 -9.72
CA VAL A 25 -17.25 3.45 -8.63
C VAL A 25 -17.59 4.27 -7.39
N ALA A 26 -17.91 5.55 -7.56
CA ALA A 26 -18.26 6.42 -6.45
C ALA A 26 -19.53 5.96 -5.71
N GLN A 27 -20.54 5.51 -6.47
CA GLN A 27 -21.78 4.95 -5.92
C GLN A 27 -21.52 3.66 -5.12
N VAL A 28 -20.75 2.72 -5.67
CA VAL A 28 -20.39 1.46 -4.99
C VAL A 28 -19.64 1.72 -3.68
N LEU A 29 -18.73 2.69 -3.68
CA LEU A 29 -17.93 3.04 -2.51
C LEU A 29 -18.63 3.98 -1.52
N ASN A 30 -19.79 4.51 -1.89
CA ASN A 30 -20.53 5.56 -1.19
C ASN A 30 -19.67 6.81 -0.92
N ILE A 31 -19.12 7.39 -1.99
CA ILE A 31 -18.29 8.61 -2.00
C ILE A 31 -18.71 9.52 -3.14
N SER A 32 -18.12 10.73 -3.23
CA SER A 32 -18.38 11.62 -4.36
C SER A 32 -17.59 11.20 -5.62
N ARG A 33 -18.18 11.41 -6.80
CA ARG A 33 -17.49 11.21 -8.09
C ARG A 33 -16.22 12.05 -8.18
N SER A 34 -16.24 13.27 -7.66
CA SER A 34 -15.09 14.17 -7.63
C SER A 34 -13.92 13.58 -6.84
N LEU A 35 -14.18 12.80 -5.78
CA LEU A 35 -13.13 12.15 -5.02
C LEU A 35 -12.41 11.06 -5.82
N VAL A 36 -13.17 10.24 -6.58
CA VAL A 36 -12.59 9.25 -7.51
C VAL A 36 -11.73 9.95 -8.56
N ASN A 37 -12.24 11.03 -9.16
CA ASN A 37 -11.47 11.84 -10.09
C ASN A 37 -10.17 12.36 -9.47
N ASN A 38 -10.21 12.88 -8.26
CA ASN A 38 -9.03 13.41 -7.58
C ASN A 38 -8.00 12.32 -7.27
N TRP A 39 -8.43 11.09 -6.97
CA TRP A 39 -7.52 9.96 -6.81
C TRP A 39 -6.82 9.59 -8.11
N GLU A 40 -7.55 9.53 -9.22
CA GLU A 40 -7.03 9.13 -10.54
C GLU A 40 -6.05 10.13 -11.16
N HIS A 41 -5.98 11.35 -10.62
CA HIS A 41 -5.05 12.40 -11.04
C HIS A 41 -4.01 12.72 -9.95
N GLY A 42 -3.99 11.96 -8.85
CA GLY A 42 -3.02 12.17 -7.76
C GLY A 42 -3.22 13.45 -6.96
N PHE A 43 -4.36 14.15 -7.11
CA PHE A 43 -4.65 15.39 -6.37
C PHE A 43 -4.90 15.14 -4.88
N VAL A 44 -5.37 13.95 -4.52
CA VAL A 44 -5.65 13.56 -3.14
C VAL A 44 -5.14 12.15 -2.87
N ASN A 45 -4.49 11.97 -1.72
CA ASN A 45 -4.09 10.65 -1.24
C ASN A 45 -5.31 9.80 -0.88
N ILE A 46 -5.36 8.58 -1.41
CA ILE A 46 -6.37 7.60 -1.00
C ILE A 46 -6.04 7.05 0.40
N SER A 47 -7.05 6.96 1.27
CA SER A 47 -6.89 6.34 2.59
C SER A 47 -6.78 4.82 2.48
N LEU A 48 -6.17 4.16 3.47
CA LEU A 48 -6.08 2.70 3.48
C LEU A 48 -7.46 2.03 3.43
N LYS A 49 -8.45 2.59 4.14
CA LYS A 49 -9.82 2.08 4.14
C LYS A 49 -10.44 2.10 2.73
N GLN A 50 -10.22 3.17 1.98
CA GLN A 50 -10.72 3.29 0.61
C GLN A 50 -9.96 2.36 -0.34
N LEU A 51 -8.64 2.22 -0.15
CA LEU A 51 -7.81 1.30 -0.94
C LEU A 51 -8.26 -0.16 -0.77
N ILE A 52 -8.56 -0.60 0.45
CA ILE A 52 -9.09 -1.95 0.73
C ILE A 52 -10.45 -2.14 0.02
N LYS A 53 -11.35 -1.15 0.12
CA LYS A 53 -12.65 -1.24 -0.56
C LYS A 53 -12.50 -1.33 -2.08
N LEU A 54 -11.57 -0.57 -2.68
CA LEU A 54 -11.29 -0.67 -4.12
C LEU A 54 -10.74 -2.05 -4.50
N ALA A 55 -9.77 -2.56 -3.74
CA ALA A 55 -9.20 -3.88 -3.97
C ALA A 55 -10.27 -4.98 -3.90
N SER A 56 -11.17 -4.89 -2.91
CA SER A 56 -12.32 -5.78 -2.75
C SER A 56 -13.35 -5.61 -3.87
N PHE A 57 -13.62 -4.39 -4.33
CA PHE A 57 -14.59 -4.18 -5.39
C PHE A 57 -14.11 -4.77 -6.72
N TYR A 58 -12.84 -4.55 -7.06
CA TYR A 58 -12.25 -5.06 -8.31
C TYR A 58 -11.72 -6.48 -8.22
N GLN A 59 -11.74 -7.09 -7.04
CA GLN A 59 -11.17 -8.42 -6.79
C GLN A 59 -9.71 -8.52 -7.25
N VAL A 60 -8.91 -7.52 -6.86
CA VAL A 60 -7.46 -7.46 -7.16
C VAL A 60 -6.65 -7.31 -5.87
N PRO A 61 -5.37 -7.73 -5.83
CA PRO A 61 -4.51 -7.52 -4.68
C PRO A 61 -4.28 -6.03 -4.40
N ILE A 62 -4.14 -5.64 -3.14
CA ILE A 62 -3.73 -4.27 -2.78
C ILE A 62 -2.33 -3.98 -3.32
N ASP A 63 -1.46 -5.00 -3.35
CA ASP A 63 -0.15 -4.93 -3.98
C ASP A 63 -0.21 -4.45 -5.43
N TYR A 64 -1.23 -4.87 -6.19
CA TYR A 64 -1.43 -4.45 -7.58
C TYR A 64 -1.78 -2.96 -7.65
N LEU A 65 -2.74 -2.50 -6.83
CA LEU A 65 -3.11 -1.08 -6.77
C LEU A 65 -1.92 -0.20 -6.36
N LEU A 66 -1.13 -0.63 -5.38
CA LEU A 66 0.06 0.09 -4.92
C LEU A 66 1.23 0.08 -5.92
N GLY A 67 1.13 -0.67 -7.03
CA GLY A 67 2.23 -0.84 -7.98
C GLY A 67 3.45 -1.56 -7.38
N ILE A 68 3.19 -2.47 -6.44
CA ILE A 68 4.20 -3.40 -5.91
C ILE A 68 4.36 -4.58 -6.88
N ILE A 69 3.25 -5.00 -7.50
CA ILE A 69 3.21 -5.99 -8.58
C ILE A 69 2.50 -5.40 -9.81
N ASP A 70 2.88 -5.85 -11.00
CA ASP A 70 2.25 -5.44 -12.26
C ASP A 70 1.28 -6.49 -12.81
N GLU A 71 1.37 -7.73 -12.32
CA GLU A 71 0.48 -8.83 -12.67
C GLU A 71 -0.27 -9.32 -11.42
N ILE A 72 -1.55 -9.66 -11.60
CA ILE A 72 -2.37 -10.24 -10.54
C ILE A 72 -1.93 -11.70 -10.37
N ASP A 73 -1.42 -12.04 -9.20
CA ASP A 73 -1.03 -13.41 -8.89
C ASP A 73 -2.25 -14.30 -8.59
N SER A 74 -2.03 -15.62 -8.63
CA SER A 74 -3.06 -16.63 -8.40
C SER A 74 -3.34 -16.92 -6.91
N ASN A 75 -2.81 -16.09 -5.99
CA ASN A 75 -3.05 -16.31 -4.57
C ASN A 75 -4.51 -16.07 -4.21
N HIS A 76 -4.98 -16.77 -3.19
CA HIS A 76 -6.32 -16.57 -2.65
C HIS A 76 -6.32 -15.41 -1.65
N TYR A 77 -7.01 -14.34 -1.99
CA TYR A 77 -7.21 -13.16 -1.13
C TYR A 77 -8.60 -13.20 -0.52
N TYR A 78 -8.64 -13.10 0.81
CA TYR A 78 -9.87 -12.87 1.56
C TYR A 78 -10.09 -11.36 1.61
N TYR A 79 -11.06 -10.85 0.88
CA TYR A 79 -11.43 -9.44 0.97
C TYR A 79 -12.27 -9.22 2.23
N ILE A 80 -11.59 -9.18 3.38
CA ILE A 80 -12.24 -9.02 4.67
C ILE A 80 -12.69 -7.56 4.78
N ASN A 81 -14.01 -7.35 4.79
CA ASN A 81 -14.60 -6.01 4.80
C ASN A 81 -14.39 -5.23 6.11
N THR A 82 -13.73 -5.82 7.12
CA THR A 82 -13.51 -5.21 8.43
C THR A 82 -12.02 -5.02 8.72
N MET A 83 -11.57 -3.76 8.64
CA MET A 83 -10.21 -3.37 9.04
C MET A 83 -10.10 -3.35 10.57
N ASP A 84 -9.22 -4.19 11.13
CA ASP A 84 -8.82 -4.12 12.54
C ASP A 84 -7.42 -3.48 12.69
N LEU A 85 -7.39 -2.24 13.18
CA LEU A 85 -6.15 -1.50 13.40
C LEU A 85 -5.21 -2.20 14.39
N LYS A 86 -5.75 -2.94 15.36
CA LYS A 86 -4.95 -3.64 16.36
C LYS A 86 -4.25 -4.84 15.74
N SER A 87 -4.96 -5.65 14.96
CA SER A 87 -4.37 -6.74 14.16
C SER A 87 -3.29 -6.23 13.20
N ILE A 88 -3.55 -5.15 12.45
CA ILE A 88 -2.55 -4.52 11.57
C ILE A 88 -1.33 -4.09 12.38
N GLY A 89 -1.53 -3.41 13.51
CA GLY A 89 -0.45 -2.99 14.41
C GLY A 89 0.41 -4.16 14.91
N LEU A 90 -0.21 -5.28 15.26
CA LEU A 90 0.49 -6.51 15.67
C LEU A 90 1.32 -7.09 14.51
N LYS A 91 0.78 -7.12 13.28
CA LYS A 91 1.53 -7.57 12.10
C LYS A 91 2.74 -6.68 11.80
N LEU A 92 2.60 -5.36 11.91
CA LEU A 92 3.71 -4.42 11.76
C LEU A 92 4.81 -4.65 12.81
N LYS A 93 4.41 -4.87 14.06
CA LYS A 93 5.33 -5.19 15.17
C LYS A 93 6.07 -6.50 14.92
N ASP A 94 5.38 -7.52 14.43
CA ASP A 94 5.96 -8.81 14.07
C ASP A 94 7.01 -8.68 12.95
N ILE A 95 6.67 -8.01 11.85
CA ILE A 95 7.60 -7.73 10.73
C ILE A 95 8.87 -7.04 11.25
N ARG A 96 8.70 -6.01 12.08
CA ARG A 96 9.83 -5.27 12.66
C ARG A 96 10.70 -6.15 13.54
N LYS A 97 10.09 -6.97 14.41
CA LYS A 97 10.80 -7.84 15.35
C LYS A 97 11.52 -8.97 14.64
N LYS A 98 10.93 -9.59 13.61
CA LYS A 98 11.58 -10.57 12.73
C LYS A 98 12.79 -9.98 12.00
N ALA A 99 12.78 -8.68 11.71
CA ALA A 99 13.92 -7.96 11.17
C ALA A 99 14.97 -7.53 12.23
N ASN A 100 14.77 -7.86 13.51
CA ASN A 100 15.62 -7.47 14.64
C ASN A 100 15.79 -5.93 14.79
N LEU A 101 14.71 -5.17 14.54
CA LEU A 101 14.75 -3.71 14.57
C LEU A 101 14.04 -3.10 15.78
N THR A 102 14.60 -2.01 16.29
CA THR A 102 13.87 -1.10 17.18
C THR A 102 12.84 -0.29 16.38
N GLN A 103 11.83 0.29 17.05
CA GLN A 103 10.86 1.17 16.36
C GLN A 103 11.57 2.33 15.64
N GLU A 104 12.63 2.88 16.25
CA GLU A 104 13.47 3.91 15.66
C GLU A 104 14.16 3.45 14.36
N LYS A 105 14.82 2.29 14.37
CA LYS A 105 15.50 1.75 13.18
C LYS A 105 14.51 1.36 12.08
N PHE A 106 13.34 0.86 12.46
CA PHE A 106 12.27 0.53 11.52
C PHE A 106 11.72 1.77 10.84
N ALA A 107 11.41 2.82 11.62
CA ALA A 107 10.94 4.10 11.12
C ALA A 107 11.93 4.71 10.12
N LYS A 108 13.24 4.70 10.43
CA LYS A 108 14.30 5.18 9.53
C LYS A 108 14.34 4.43 8.20
N LYS A 109 14.14 3.11 8.19
CA LYS A 109 14.16 2.32 6.95
C LYS A 109 13.01 2.68 6.01
N ILE A 110 11.84 2.97 6.56
CA ILE A 110 10.65 3.36 5.79
C ILE A 110 10.42 4.87 5.76
N ASP A 111 11.45 5.66 6.08
CA ASP A 111 11.41 7.13 6.00
C ASP A 111 10.18 7.76 6.69
N THR A 112 9.93 7.36 7.94
CA THR A 112 8.82 7.89 8.75
C THR A 112 9.27 8.22 10.17
N LYS A 113 8.35 8.73 10.99
CA LYS A 113 8.61 9.07 12.40
C LYS A 113 8.46 7.85 13.29
N ARG A 114 9.33 7.70 14.29
CA ARG A 114 9.21 6.64 15.32
C ARG A 114 7.88 6.68 16.05
N SER A 115 7.34 7.88 16.30
CA SER A 115 6.02 8.06 16.91
C SER A 115 4.90 7.43 16.06
N SER A 116 4.97 7.57 14.73
CA SER A 116 4.03 6.91 13.81
C SER A 116 4.07 5.40 13.98
N ILE A 117 5.25 4.77 13.98
CA ILE A 117 5.39 3.34 14.22
C ILE A 117 4.79 2.94 15.57
N SER A 118 5.06 3.70 16.62
CA SER A 118 4.48 3.42 17.94
C SER A 118 2.95 3.47 17.93
N TYR A 119 2.33 4.42 17.23
CA TYR A 119 0.88 4.54 17.14
C TYR A 119 0.25 3.47 16.25
N TYR A 120 0.91 3.10 15.15
CA TYR A 120 0.49 2.01 14.29
C TYR A 120 0.50 0.69 15.04
N GLU A 121 1.59 0.36 15.74
CA GLU A 121 1.76 -0.94 16.43
C GLU A 121 0.78 -1.20 17.56
N ILE A 122 0.23 -0.15 18.16
CA ILE A 122 -0.77 -0.26 19.23
C ILE A 122 -2.21 -0.06 18.72
N GLY A 123 -2.39 0.14 17.41
CA GLY A 123 -3.69 0.38 16.79
C GLY A 123 -4.33 1.75 17.12
N LYS A 124 -3.54 2.70 17.65
CA LYS A 124 -4.03 4.06 17.97
C LYS A 124 -4.22 4.93 16.73
N MET A 125 -3.52 4.59 15.64
CA MET A 125 -3.61 5.31 14.37
C MET A 125 -3.55 4.34 13.20
N MET A 126 -4.32 4.63 12.15
CA MET A 126 -4.26 3.90 10.89
C MET A 126 -2.97 4.23 10.14
N ILE A 127 -2.32 3.21 9.58
CA ILE A 127 -1.14 3.39 8.72
C ILE A 127 -1.54 4.07 7.40
N SER A 128 -0.70 4.98 6.91
CA SER A 128 -0.89 5.60 5.60
C SER A 128 -0.60 4.61 4.47
N THR A 129 -1.20 4.83 3.29
CA THR A 129 -0.94 4.02 2.09
C THR A 129 0.51 4.14 1.62
N ALA A 130 1.12 5.31 1.81
CA ALA A 130 2.54 5.54 1.55
C ALA A 130 3.44 4.71 2.48
N ASP A 131 3.22 4.76 3.80
CA ASP A 131 4.00 3.98 4.77
C ASP A 131 3.81 2.47 4.53
N LEU A 132 2.58 2.03 4.27
CA LEU A 132 2.29 0.62 3.95
C LEU A 132 3.10 0.16 2.74
N LYS A 133 3.07 0.94 1.64
CA LYS A 133 3.86 0.64 0.45
C LYS A 133 5.35 0.58 0.75
N GLN A 134 5.88 1.53 1.52
CA GLN A 134 7.29 1.53 1.91
C GLN A 134 7.68 0.30 2.74
N ILE A 135 6.80 -0.15 3.64
CA ILE A 135 7.01 -1.39 4.42
C ILE A 135 7.06 -2.59 3.49
N CYS A 136 6.09 -2.72 2.58
CA CYS A 136 6.04 -3.84 1.64
C CYS A 136 7.29 -3.90 0.76
N GLU A 137 7.69 -2.76 0.17
CA GLU A 137 8.88 -2.65 -0.68
C GLU A 137 10.19 -2.87 0.09
N THR A 138 10.25 -2.48 1.38
CA THR A 138 11.48 -2.62 2.19
C THR A 138 11.65 -4.03 2.74
N PHE A 139 10.57 -4.66 3.19
CA PHE A 139 10.61 -5.93 3.91
C PHE A 139 10.19 -7.12 3.06
N GLY A 140 9.68 -6.90 1.84
CA GLY A 140 9.32 -7.94 0.89
C GLY A 140 8.10 -8.74 1.35
N VAL A 141 7.09 -8.03 1.86
CA VAL A 141 5.83 -8.59 2.36
C VAL A 141 4.68 -8.01 1.56
N SER A 142 3.61 -8.79 1.37
CA SER A 142 2.39 -8.32 0.70
C SER A 142 1.60 -7.33 1.55
N ALA A 143 1.00 -6.33 0.89
CA ALA A 143 0.10 -5.40 1.53
C ALA A 143 -1.15 -6.11 2.07
N ASP A 144 -1.70 -7.06 1.31
CA ASP A 144 -2.82 -7.90 1.74
C ASP A 144 -2.51 -8.69 3.01
N TYR A 145 -1.30 -9.25 3.12
CA TYR A 145 -0.86 -9.89 4.36
C TYR A 145 -0.85 -8.89 5.53
N VAL A 146 -0.31 -7.69 5.34
CA VAL A 146 -0.23 -6.69 6.40
C VAL A 146 -1.61 -6.23 6.87
N VAL A 147 -2.56 -6.03 5.94
CA VAL A 147 -3.89 -5.51 6.30
C VAL A 147 -4.86 -6.58 6.80
N GLY A 148 -4.54 -7.86 6.65
CA GLY A 148 -5.43 -8.94 7.07
C GLY A 148 -6.15 -9.67 5.94
N ASN A 149 -6.00 -9.27 4.68
CA ASN A 149 -6.68 -9.93 3.56
C ASN A 149 -6.13 -11.33 3.25
N THR A 150 -5.01 -11.72 3.85
CA THR A 150 -4.53 -13.10 3.81
C THR A 150 -3.73 -13.41 5.08
N ASP A 151 -3.82 -14.66 5.52
CA ASP A 151 -3.00 -15.19 6.62
C ASP A 151 -1.62 -15.65 6.13
N ILE A 152 -1.46 -15.84 4.82
CA ILE A 152 -0.21 -16.28 4.22
C ILE A 152 0.68 -15.06 3.95
N ASN A 153 1.90 -15.10 4.45
CA ASN A 153 2.90 -14.08 4.14
C ASN A 153 3.44 -14.26 2.72
N ILE A 154 2.70 -13.71 1.74
CA ILE A 154 3.11 -13.66 0.34
C ILE A 154 4.36 -12.77 0.23
N LYS A 155 5.46 -13.35 -0.26
CA LYS A 155 6.73 -12.66 -0.45
C LYS A 155 6.66 -11.74 -1.67
N ARG A 156 7.22 -10.55 -1.53
CA ARG A 156 7.35 -9.56 -2.61
C ARG A 156 8.81 -9.22 -2.85
N GLU A 157 9.11 -8.80 -4.08
CA GLU A 157 10.44 -8.29 -4.41
C GLU A 157 10.73 -7.04 -3.58
N LYS A 158 11.92 -7.03 -2.96
CA LYS A 158 12.36 -5.86 -2.20
C LYS A 158 12.91 -4.82 -3.16
N LYS A 159 12.50 -3.56 -3.00
CA LYS A 159 13.10 -2.47 -3.75
C LYS A 159 14.31 -1.93 -2.99
N ILE A 160 15.47 -1.95 -3.64
CA ILE A 160 16.68 -1.34 -3.10
C ILE A 160 16.49 0.18 -3.17
N LYS A 161 16.39 0.84 -2.01
CA LYS A 161 16.49 2.32 -1.96
C LYS A 161 17.92 2.69 -2.34
N ILE A 162 18.11 3.19 -3.56
CA ILE A 162 19.38 3.80 -3.98
C ILE A 162 19.60 5.02 -3.08
N LYS A 163 20.74 5.09 -2.38
CA LYS A 163 21.02 6.23 -1.51
C LYS A 163 21.24 7.47 -2.38
N THR A 164 20.80 8.64 -1.91
CA THR A 164 21.04 9.93 -2.61
C THR A 164 22.51 10.16 -2.94
N LYS A 165 23.43 9.62 -2.13
CA LYS A 165 24.88 9.65 -2.36
C LYS A 165 25.32 8.81 -3.57
N GLU A 166 24.70 7.64 -3.77
CA GLU A 166 24.95 6.76 -4.92
C GLU A 166 24.32 7.30 -6.20
N ILE A 167 23.21 8.04 -6.09
CA ILE A 167 22.62 8.76 -7.23
C ILE A 167 23.59 9.83 -7.70
N LYS A 168 24.09 10.66 -6.78
CA LYS A 168 25.11 11.70 -7.00
C LYS A 168 26.38 11.18 -7.69
N GLU A 169 26.93 10.09 -7.18
CA GLU A 169 28.08 9.41 -7.82
C GLU A 169 27.76 8.87 -9.23
N LYS A 170 26.55 8.35 -9.46
CA LYS A 170 26.14 7.87 -10.79
C LYS A 170 25.86 8.97 -11.81
N ILE A 171 25.44 10.15 -11.36
CA ILE A 171 25.18 11.32 -12.24
C ILE A 171 26.38 12.27 -12.35
N GLY A 172 27.47 11.98 -11.63
CA GLY A 172 28.70 12.79 -11.66
C GLY A 172 28.54 14.18 -11.03
N ILE A 173 27.69 14.33 -9.99
CA ILE A 173 27.43 15.59 -9.27
C ILE A 173 27.63 15.40 -7.76
#